data_AF-A0AAJ0XFW4-F1
#
_entry.id   AF-A0AAJ0XFW4-F1
#
_cell.length_a   1.000
_cell.length_b   1.000
_cell.length_c   1.000
_cell.angle_alpha   90.00
_cell.angle_beta   90.00
_cell.angle_gamma   90.00
#
_symmetry.space_group_name_H-M   'P 1'
#
loop_
_entity.id
_entity.type
_entity.pdbx_description
1 polymer ?
#
loop_
_entity_poly.entity_id
_entity_poly.type
_entity_poly.pdbx_seq_one_letter_code
_entity_poly.pdbx_strand_id
1 'polypeptide(L)'
;MQTRCSNCGAPIGIDDKVCGQCNTIQESFRYRSRMGAAAIAFFTGWFGGHRFFLGQWWGLFYLFFFWTYIPAIIAWIEGIVFLATDQVEWNKRHNHGIYVGKEGGTVVVIIFGLILPLVLMVGILAAIAIPSYMEYTQKASISEGLMATAPYKIAVAEYYLNYGDLPRNAAEAGVPAFQPTDTVSNVEVRNGSVYVKMADSGITGHIILKPQATDSGISWSCTESTLEPSRLLPSSCR
;
A
#
# COMPACT_ATOMS: atom_id res chain seq x y z
N MET A 1 -4.64 60.50 -1.82
CA MET A 1 -3.18 60.75 -1.92
C MET A 1 -2.71 60.22 -3.26
N GLN A 2 -1.85 60.93 -3.99
CA GLN A 2 -1.26 60.45 -5.25
C GLN A 2 0.15 59.96 -4.94
N THR A 3 0.50 58.76 -5.39
CA THR A 3 1.86 58.23 -5.31
C THR A 3 2.63 58.64 -6.56
N ARG A 4 3.96 58.60 -6.51
CA ARG A 4 4.81 58.87 -7.69
C ARG A 4 5.42 57.57 -8.17
N CYS A 5 5.53 57.43 -9.49
CA CYS A 5 6.19 56.28 -10.13
C CYS A 5 7.65 56.21 -9.70
N SER A 6 8.10 55.03 -9.25
CA SER A 6 9.46 54.79 -8.76
C SER A 6 10.56 54.98 -9.82
N ASN A 7 10.21 54.86 -11.11
CA ASN A 7 11.17 54.95 -12.21
C ASN A 7 11.23 56.35 -12.84
N CYS A 8 10.09 56.95 -13.19
CA CYS A 8 10.03 58.22 -13.94
C CYS A 8 9.47 59.41 -13.13
N GLY A 9 9.01 59.21 -11.89
CA GLY A 9 8.51 60.28 -11.02
C GLY A 9 7.12 60.84 -11.37
N ALA A 10 6.44 60.31 -12.39
CA ALA A 10 5.10 60.70 -12.80
C ALA A 10 4.05 60.47 -11.69
N PRO A 11 3.02 61.33 -11.55
CA PRO A 11 1.92 61.07 -10.63
C PRO A 11 1.12 59.85 -11.10
N ILE A 12 0.88 58.91 -10.19
CA ILE A 12 0.09 57.70 -10.42
C ILE A 12 -0.93 57.51 -9.29
N GLY A 13 -2.00 56.77 -9.58
CA GLY A 13 -2.96 56.32 -8.57
C GLY A 13 -2.34 55.34 -7.59
N ILE A 14 -2.89 55.27 -6.38
CA ILE A 14 -2.40 54.35 -5.32
C ILE A 14 -2.52 52.89 -5.75
N ASP A 15 -3.54 52.57 -6.55
CA ASP A 15 -3.84 51.21 -7.01
C ASP A 15 -3.30 50.91 -8.42
N ASP A 16 -2.59 51.85 -9.04
CA ASP A 16 -2.03 51.68 -10.38
C ASP A 16 -0.86 50.68 -10.34
N LYS A 17 -1.00 49.60 -11.12
CA LYS A 17 -0.02 48.49 -11.17
C LYS A 17 1.09 48.74 -12.19
N VAL A 18 0.81 49.56 -13.21
CA VAL A 18 1.71 49.89 -14.30
C VAL A 18 1.64 51.39 -14.55
N CYS A 19 2.79 52.04 -14.70
CA CYS A 19 2.83 53.47 -15.00
C CYS A 19 2.46 53.72 -16.47
N GLY A 20 1.45 54.56 -16.73
CA GLY A 20 1.04 54.90 -18.10
C GLY A 20 2.08 55.67 -18.92
N GLN A 21 3.10 56.28 -18.29
CA GLN A 21 4.12 57.06 -19.01
C GLN A 21 5.36 56.26 -19.40
N CYS A 22 5.90 55.45 -18.48
CA CYS A 22 7.13 54.67 -18.73
C CYS A 22 6.91 53.15 -18.78
N ASN A 23 5.66 52.70 -18.65
CA ASN A 23 5.24 51.29 -18.70
C ASN A 23 5.97 50.36 -17.71
N THR A 24 6.51 50.92 -16.62
CA THR A 24 7.16 50.13 -15.57
C THR A 24 6.12 49.57 -14.59
N ILE A 25 6.35 48.35 -14.15
CA ILE A 25 5.54 47.69 -13.12
C ILE A 25 5.88 48.31 -11.77
N GLN A 26 4.85 48.73 -11.03
CA GLN A 26 5.03 49.35 -9.72
C GLN A 26 5.29 48.31 -8.63
N GLU A 27 6.00 48.70 -7.57
CA GLU A 27 6.32 47.83 -6.43
C GLU A 27 5.07 47.35 -5.65
N SER A 28 3.94 48.06 -5.79
CA SER A 28 2.64 47.65 -5.24
C SER A 28 2.11 46.35 -5.86
N PHE A 29 2.59 45.96 -7.05
CA PHE A 29 2.12 44.78 -7.75
C PHE A 29 2.82 43.50 -7.23
N ARG A 30 2.03 42.61 -6.61
CA ARG A 30 2.47 41.25 -6.27
C ARG A 30 2.06 40.27 -7.36
N TYR A 31 3.05 39.69 -8.06
CA TYR A 31 2.80 38.64 -9.04
C TYR A 31 2.38 37.33 -8.38
N ARG A 32 1.32 36.71 -8.88
CA ARG A 32 0.84 35.40 -8.43
C ARG A 32 1.23 34.34 -9.45
N SER A 33 2.19 33.49 -9.11
CA SER A 33 2.65 32.43 -10.01
C SER A 33 1.67 31.27 -10.07
N ARG A 34 1.46 30.74 -11.28
CA ARG A 34 0.62 29.56 -11.51
C ARG A 34 1.27 28.32 -10.91
N MET A 35 2.58 28.17 -11.11
CA MET A 35 3.35 27.07 -10.51
C MET A 35 3.35 27.12 -8.98
N GLY A 36 3.46 28.31 -8.39
CA GLY A 36 3.37 28.49 -6.93
C GLY A 36 2.00 28.12 -6.40
N ALA A 37 0.93 28.59 -7.04
CA ALA A 37 -0.44 28.21 -6.67
C ALA A 37 -0.67 26.70 -6.74
N ALA A 38 -0.19 26.03 -7.79
CA ALA A 38 -0.30 24.58 -7.96
C ALA A 38 0.49 23.80 -6.89
N ALA A 39 1.74 24.21 -6.62
CA ALA A 39 2.55 23.58 -5.58
C ALA A 39 1.87 23.70 -4.20
N ILE A 40 1.44 24.91 -3.84
CA ILE A 40 0.75 25.16 -2.58
C ILE A 40 -0.55 24.34 -2.52
N ALA A 41 -1.27 24.16 -3.63
CA ALA A 41 -2.48 23.34 -3.69
C ALA A 41 -2.19 21.86 -3.41
N PHE A 42 -1.10 21.30 -3.95
CA PHE A 42 -0.76 19.89 -3.70
C PHE A 42 -0.24 19.63 -2.29
N PHE A 43 0.63 20.50 -1.75
CA PHE A 43 1.27 20.25 -0.46
C PHE A 43 0.48 20.78 0.74
N THR A 44 -0.17 21.93 0.59
CA THR A 44 -0.84 22.65 1.69
C THR A 44 -2.29 22.97 1.37
N GLY A 45 -2.83 22.46 0.24
CA GLY A 45 -4.19 22.73 -0.17
C GLY A 45 -5.22 22.07 0.72
N TRP A 46 -4.82 21.04 1.47
CA TRP A 46 -5.57 20.51 2.62
C TRP A 46 -6.00 21.62 3.60
N PHE A 47 -5.14 22.60 3.85
CA PHE A 47 -5.40 23.74 4.73
C PHE A 47 -5.86 25.00 3.96
N GLY A 48 -6.14 24.88 2.66
CA GLY A 48 -6.56 26.01 1.81
C GLY A 48 -5.44 27.01 1.50
N GLY A 49 -4.17 26.64 1.69
CA GLY A 49 -3.03 27.54 1.47
C GLY A 49 -3.03 28.21 0.08
N HIS A 50 -3.49 27.50 -0.95
CA HIS A 50 -3.51 28.01 -2.33
C HIS A 50 -4.59 29.07 -2.54
N ARG A 51 -5.72 28.99 -1.82
CA ARG A 51 -6.77 30.02 -1.86
C ARG A 51 -6.33 31.29 -1.13
N PHE A 52 -5.64 31.16 -0.01
CA PHE A 52 -5.00 32.28 0.67
C PHE A 52 -3.88 32.91 -0.16
N PHE A 53 -3.09 32.10 -0.87
CA PHE A 53 -2.09 32.56 -1.83
C PHE A 53 -2.72 33.40 -2.96
N LEU A 54 -3.97 33.15 -3.34
CA LEU A 54 -4.74 33.96 -4.30
C LEU A 54 -5.46 35.16 -3.67
N GLY A 55 -5.38 35.32 -2.34
CA GLY A 55 -6.04 36.41 -1.61
C GLY A 55 -7.55 36.22 -1.44
N GLN A 56 -8.05 34.98 -1.52
CA GLN A 56 -9.48 34.66 -1.46
C GLN A 56 -9.88 34.26 -0.03
N TRP A 57 -10.88 34.94 0.54
CA TRP A 57 -11.39 34.69 1.90
C TRP A 57 -12.02 33.31 2.09
N TRP A 58 -12.54 32.71 1.01
CA TRP A 58 -13.14 31.38 1.03
C TRP A 58 -12.15 30.26 1.38
N GLY A 59 -10.84 30.54 1.42
CA GLY A 59 -9.85 29.62 1.99
C GLY A 59 -10.15 29.23 3.45
N LEU A 60 -10.88 30.05 4.19
CA LEU A 60 -11.28 29.74 5.57
C LEU A 60 -12.17 28.48 5.67
N PHE A 61 -12.99 28.19 4.66
CA PHE A 61 -13.79 26.97 4.65
C PHE A 61 -12.93 25.71 4.61
N TYR A 62 -11.76 25.77 3.95
CA TYR A 62 -10.83 24.65 3.93
C TYR A 62 -10.30 24.35 5.33
N LEU A 63 -10.10 25.39 6.17
CA LEU A 63 -9.68 25.23 7.57
C LEU A 63 -10.79 24.68 8.47
N PHE A 64 -12.06 24.97 8.19
CA PHE A 64 -13.16 24.37 8.97
C PHE A 64 -13.43 22.92 8.57
N PHE A 65 -13.30 22.59 7.29
CA PHE A 65 -13.59 21.26 6.75
C PHE A 65 -12.34 20.37 6.59
N PHE A 66 -11.16 20.78 7.05
CA PHE A 66 -9.91 20.06 6.81
C PHE A 66 -10.00 18.59 7.25
N TRP A 67 -10.60 18.29 8.39
CA TRP A 67 -10.74 16.93 8.94
C TRP A 67 -11.58 15.97 8.08
N THR A 68 -12.38 16.49 7.15
CA THR A 68 -13.26 15.67 6.29
C THR A 68 -12.54 15.06 5.09
N TYR A 69 -11.26 15.41 4.85
CA TYR A 69 -10.52 15.09 3.62
C TYR A 69 -11.10 15.74 2.33
N ILE A 70 -12.33 16.26 2.34
CA ILE A 70 -12.98 16.89 1.17
C ILE A 70 -12.16 18.07 0.62
N PRO A 71 -11.66 19.02 1.44
CA PRO A 71 -10.84 20.13 0.93
C PRO A 71 -9.55 19.68 0.23
N ALA A 72 -8.99 18.54 0.63
CA ALA A 72 -7.79 17.98 0.03
C ALA A 72 -8.04 17.52 -1.41
N ILE A 73 -9.15 16.82 -1.64
CA ILE A 73 -9.54 16.34 -2.98
C ILE A 73 -9.81 17.55 -3.89
N ILE A 74 -10.56 18.55 -3.40
CA ILE A 74 -10.84 19.77 -4.16
C ILE A 74 -9.55 20.52 -4.49
N ALA A 75 -8.64 20.69 -3.52
CA ALA A 75 -7.37 21.35 -3.75
C ALA A 75 -6.48 20.59 -4.76
N TRP A 76 -6.51 19.27 -4.75
CA TRP A 76 -5.77 18.45 -5.71
C TRP A 76 -6.30 18.64 -7.14
N ILE A 77 -7.63 18.66 -7.31
CA ILE A 77 -8.28 18.96 -8.61
C ILE A 77 -7.92 20.39 -9.06
N GLU A 78 -7.99 21.37 -8.15
CA GLU A 78 -7.63 22.76 -8.45
C GLU A 78 -6.15 22.90 -8.83
N GLY A 79 -5.25 22.19 -8.16
CA GLY A 79 -3.84 22.13 -8.51
C GLY A 79 -3.62 21.63 -9.94
N ILE A 80 -4.35 20.61 -10.37
CA ILE A 80 -4.32 20.12 -11.76
C ILE A 80 -4.86 21.17 -12.72
N VAL A 81 -5.99 21.80 -12.39
CA VAL A 81 -6.57 22.89 -13.22
C VAL A 81 -5.59 24.06 -13.34
N PHE A 82 -4.88 24.42 -12.29
CA PHE A 82 -3.85 25.47 -12.33
C PHE A 82 -2.70 25.06 -13.25
N LEU A 83 -2.20 23.83 -13.18
CA LEU A 83 -1.17 23.33 -14.10
C LEU A 83 -1.65 23.24 -15.56
N ALA A 84 -2.94 22.98 -15.78
CA ALA A 84 -3.53 22.88 -17.11
C ALA A 84 -3.91 24.25 -17.72
N THR A 85 -4.05 25.30 -16.91
CA THR A 85 -4.44 26.64 -17.38
C THR A 85 -3.26 27.34 -18.07
N ASP A 86 -3.39 27.78 -19.32
CA ASP A 86 -2.34 28.54 -20.01
C ASP A 86 -1.88 29.80 -19.24
N GLN A 87 -0.59 30.13 -19.35
CA GLN A 87 -0.01 31.28 -18.64
C GLN A 87 -0.67 32.61 -19.02
N VAL A 88 -1.08 32.76 -20.28
CA VAL A 88 -1.82 33.91 -20.79
C VAL A 88 -3.16 34.06 -20.08
N GLU A 89 -3.91 32.98 -19.99
CA GLU A 89 -5.22 32.98 -19.34
C GLU A 89 -5.10 33.17 -17.83
N TRP A 90 -4.10 32.54 -17.22
CA TRP A 90 -3.77 32.73 -15.80
C TRP A 90 -3.49 34.19 -15.48
N ASN A 91 -2.65 34.84 -16.28
CA ASN A 91 -2.28 36.24 -16.04
C ASN A 91 -3.44 37.19 -16.23
N LYS A 92 -4.36 36.93 -17.18
CA LYS A 92 -5.60 37.72 -17.32
C LYS A 92 -6.45 37.65 -16.06
N ARG A 93 -6.62 36.46 -15.47
CA ARG A 93 -7.47 36.23 -14.29
C ARG A 93 -6.86 36.75 -12.99
N HIS A 94 -5.57 36.53 -12.77
CA HIS A 94 -4.94 36.74 -11.45
C HIS A 94 -3.88 37.86 -11.42
N ASN A 95 -3.36 38.27 -12.59
CA ASN A 95 -2.27 39.22 -12.71
C ASN A 95 -2.62 40.43 -13.61
N HIS A 96 -3.90 40.69 -13.88
CA HIS A 96 -4.39 41.80 -14.71
C HIS A 96 -3.75 41.87 -16.11
N GLY A 97 -3.39 40.72 -16.68
CA GLY A 97 -2.71 40.63 -17.97
C GLY A 97 -1.24 41.06 -17.97
N ILE A 98 -0.61 41.19 -16.80
CA ILE A 98 0.83 41.51 -16.68
C ILE A 98 1.65 40.21 -16.81
N TYR A 99 2.74 40.25 -17.59
CA TYR A 99 3.64 39.11 -17.85
C TYR A 99 5.05 39.43 -17.34
N VAL A 100 5.60 38.56 -16.49
CA VAL A 100 6.95 38.73 -15.90
C VAL A 100 7.96 37.67 -16.36
N GLY A 101 7.71 37.04 -17.51
CA GLY A 101 8.57 36.00 -18.09
C GLY A 101 7.98 34.59 -18.02
N LYS A 102 8.77 33.57 -18.37
CA LYS A 102 8.35 32.16 -18.38
C LYS A 102 8.45 31.54 -17.00
N GLU A 103 7.40 30.86 -16.55
CA GLU A 103 7.43 30.11 -15.29
C GLU A 103 8.19 28.78 -15.46
N GLY A 104 9.12 28.49 -14.54
CA GLY A 104 9.82 27.21 -14.44
C GLY A 104 9.23 26.32 -13.34
N GLY A 105 9.70 25.07 -13.25
CA GLY A 105 9.36 24.17 -12.13
C GLY A 105 8.16 23.23 -12.37
N THR A 106 7.54 23.24 -13.54
CA THR A 106 6.40 22.34 -13.86
C THR A 106 6.69 20.87 -13.58
N VAL A 107 7.88 20.39 -14.00
CA VAL A 107 8.30 19.00 -13.80
C VAL A 107 8.39 18.67 -12.30
N VAL A 108 8.94 19.57 -11.49
CA VAL A 108 9.07 19.39 -10.05
C VAL A 108 7.69 19.30 -9.40
N VAL A 109 6.77 20.20 -9.76
CA VAL A 109 5.40 20.19 -9.22
C VAL A 109 4.66 18.91 -9.61
N ILE A 110 4.83 18.41 -10.83
CA ILE A 110 4.22 17.14 -11.27
C ILE A 110 4.80 15.96 -10.49
N ILE A 111 6.13 15.89 -10.34
CA ILE A 111 6.79 14.79 -9.63
C ILE A 111 6.31 14.72 -8.17
N PHE A 112 6.39 15.83 -7.44
CA PHE A 112 6.06 15.80 -6.01
C PHE A 112 4.56 15.91 -5.73
N GLY A 113 3.78 16.55 -6.61
CA GLY A 113 2.34 16.75 -6.43
C GLY A 113 1.46 15.63 -6.96
N LEU A 114 1.92 14.88 -7.97
CA LEU A 114 1.14 13.81 -8.62
C LEU A 114 1.81 12.44 -8.52
N ILE A 115 3.09 12.34 -8.91
CA ILE A 115 3.77 11.02 -9.04
C ILE A 115 4.16 10.45 -7.67
N LEU A 116 4.81 11.24 -6.82
CA LEU A 116 5.31 10.78 -5.52
C LEU A 116 4.19 10.30 -4.58
N PRO A 117 3.05 11.00 -4.43
CA PRO A 117 1.95 10.51 -3.62
C PRO A 117 1.36 9.19 -4.13
N LEU A 118 1.28 9.02 -5.47
CA LEU A 118 0.81 7.78 -6.09
C LEU A 118 1.74 6.61 -5.76
N VAL A 119 3.06 6.78 -5.90
CA VAL A 119 4.05 5.75 -5.59
C VAL A 119 4.00 5.37 -4.10
N LEU A 120 3.92 6.35 -3.20
CA LEU A 120 3.80 6.11 -1.77
C LEU A 120 2.52 5.35 -1.41
N MET A 121 1.39 5.71 -2.02
CA MET A 121 0.12 5.02 -1.82
C MET A 121 0.20 3.55 -2.25
N VAL A 122 0.74 3.28 -3.44
CA VAL A 122 0.95 1.89 -3.91
C VAL A 122 1.88 1.12 -2.97
N GLY A 123 2.94 1.77 -2.45
CA GLY A 123 3.85 1.16 -1.48
C GLY A 123 3.17 0.75 -0.17
N ILE A 124 2.34 1.63 0.40
CA ILE A 124 1.57 1.33 1.63
C ILE A 124 0.60 0.16 1.39
N LEU A 125 -0.13 0.18 0.26
CA LEU A 125 -1.07 -0.88 -0.10
C LEU A 125 -0.34 -2.23 -0.25
N ALA A 126 0.82 -2.25 -0.92
CA ALA A 126 1.62 -3.44 -1.09
C ALA A 126 2.15 -3.99 0.26
N ALA A 127 2.61 -3.12 1.16
CA ALA A 127 3.10 -3.52 2.47
C ALA A 127 2.04 -4.24 3.33
N ILE A 128 0.76 -3.86 3.19
CA ILE A 128 -0.36 -4.53 3.87
C ILE A 128 -0.75 -5.83 3.15
N ALA A 129 -0.75 -5.83 1.82
CA ALA A 129 -1.24 -6.97 1.02
C ALA A 129 -0.27 -8.16 0.98
N ILE A 130 1.04 -7.91 0.84
CA ILE A 130 2.06 -8.95 0.71
C ILE A 130 2.05 -9.96 1.88
N PRO A 131 2.10 -9.56 3.17
CA PRO A 131 2.13 -10.52 4.27
C PRO A 131 0.86 -11.37 4.35
N SER A 132 -0.28 -10.80 3.98
CA SER A 132 -1.56 -11.50 3.92
C SER A 132 -1.54 -12.58 2.82
N TYR A 133 -1.10 -12.22 1.62
CA TYR A 133 -1.00 -13.17 0.50
C TYR A 133 -0.08 -14.36 0.82
N MET A 134 1.07 -14.10 1.45
CA MET A 134 2.00 -15.15 1.87
C MET A 134 1.38 -16.14 2.88
N GLU A 135 0.56 -15.65 3.81
CA GLU A 135 -0.13 -16.54 4.76
C GLU A 135 -1.15 -17.46 4.07
N TYR A 136 -1.85 -16.96 3.05
CA TYR A 136 -2.79 -17.78 2.27
C TYR A 136 -2.10 -18.88 1.48
N THR A 137 -0.98 -18.55 0.81
CA THR A 137 -0.21 -19.55 0.05
C THR A 137 0.40 -20.60 0.98
N GLN A 138 0.92 -20.19 2.15
CA GLN A 138 1.43 -21.11 3.17
C GLN A 138 0.34 -22.07 3.71
N LYS A 139 -0.86 -21.56 4.00
CA LYS A 139 -2.01 -22.41 4.42
C LYS A 139 -2.43 -23.40 3.34
N ALA A 140 -2.39 -22.99 2.07
CA ALA A 140 -2.67 -23.88 0.95
C ALA A 140 -1.63 -25.01 0.87
N SER A 141 -0.34 -24.69 1.00
CA SER A 141 0.73 -25.70 1.05
C SER A 141 0.55 -26.67 2.23
N ILE A 142 0.15 -26.20 3.41
CA ILE A 142 -0.14 -27.07 4.56
C ILE A 142 -1.29 -28.04 4.27
N SER A 143 -2.35 -27.57 3.59
CA SER A 143 -3.46 -28.43 3.18
C SER A 143 -2.99 -29.51 2.19
N GLU A 144 -2.09 -29.18 1.27
CA GLU A 144 -1.48 -30.15 0.36
C GLU A 144 -0.64 -31.18 1.13
N GLY A 145 0.18 -30.73 2.09
CA GLY A 145 0.95 -31.60 2.96
C GLY A 145 0.08 -32.58 3.77
N LEU A 146 -1.07 -32.11 4.27
CA LEU A 146 -2.04 -32.97 4.93
C LEU A 146 -2.65 -34.00 3.98
N MET A 147 -3.00 -33.62 2.75
CA MET A 147 -3.52 -34.55 1.73
C MET A 147 -2.47 -35.60 1.33
N ALA A 148 -1.20 -35.22 1.26
CA ALA A 148 -0.08 -36.13 0.96
C ALA A 148 0.07 -37.28 1.99
N THR A 149 -0.51 -37.13 3.20
CA THR A 149 -0.47 -38.18 4.23
C THR A 149 -1.52 -39.26 4.06
N ALA A 150 -2.53 -39.08 3.20
CA ALA A 150 -3.62 -40.03 3.02
C ALA A 150 -3.16 -41.48 2.81
N PRO A 151 -2.22 -41.81 1.89
CA PRO A 151 -1.77 -43.20 1.69
C PRO A 151 -1.05 -43.77 2.92
N TYR A 152 -0.29 -42.94 3.64
CA TYR A 152 0.40 -43.34 4.87
C TYR A 152 -0.59 -43.68 5.99
N LYS A 153 -1.64 -42.87 6.14
CA LYS A 153 -2.69 -43.11 7.14
C LYS A 153 -3.46 -44.41 6.87
N ILE A 154 -3.78 -44.67 5.61
CA ILE A 154 -4.48 -45.90 5.20
C ILE A 154 -3.61 -47.11 5.52
N ALA A 155 -2.33 -47.08 5.11
CA ALA A 155 -1.43 -48.20 5.34
C ALA A 155 -1.13 -48.47 6.82
N VAL A 156 -0.99 -47.42 7.65
CA VAL A 156 -0.86 -47.59 9.11
C VAL A 156 -2.12 -48.22 9.70
N ALA A 157 -3.31 -47.83 9.24
CA ALA A 157 -4.56 -48.40 9.69
C ALA A 157 -4.71 -49.87 9.28
N GLU A 158 -4.36 -50.22 8.03
CA GLU A 158 -4.36 -51.61 7.56
C GLU A 158 -3.36 -52.47 8.34
N TYR A 159 -2.16 -51.96 8.61
CA TYR A 159 -1.17 -52.68 9.42
C TYR A 159 -1.72 -52.96 10.83
N TYR A 160 -2.33 -51.96 11.47
CA TYR A 160 -2.93 -52.15 12.80
C TYR A 160 -4.07 -53.16 12.81
N LEU A 161 -4.92 -53.18 11.78
CA LEU A 161 -6.01 -54.16 11.67
C LEU A 161 -5.50 -55.59 11.46
N ASN A 162 -4.37 -55.76 10.78
CA ASN A 162 -3.80 -57.08 10.48
C ASN A 162 -2.94 -57.65 11.62
N TYR A 163 -2.17 -56.80 12.31
CA TYR A 163 -1.17 -57.22 13.30
C TYR A 163 -1.49 -56.84 14.74
N GLY A 164 -2.44 -55.92 14.97
CA GLY A 164 -2.82 -55.46 16.31
C GLY A 164 -1.81 -54.52 16.99
N ASP A 165 -0.73 -54.13 16.31
CA ASP A 165 0.28 -53.19 16.78
C ASP A 165 0.54 -52.10 15.72
N LEU A 166 1.17 -50.98 16.12
CA LEU A 166 1.50 -49.88 15.20
C LEU A 166 2.85 -50.13 14.49
N PRO A 167 2.97 -49.80 13.20
CA PRO A 167 4.21 -50.01 12.46
C PRO A 167 5.30 -49.06 12.96
N ARG A 168 6.54 -49.54 13.08
CA ARG A 168 7.67 -48.71 13.53
C ARG A 168 8.10 -47.70 12.48
N ASN A 169 7.96 -48.04 11.20
CA ASN A 169 8.34 -47.21 10.06
C ASN A 169 7.45 -47.44 8.83
N ALA A 170 7.63 -46.62 7.78
CA ALA A 170 6.81 -46.68 6.57
C ALA A 170 6.99 -47.99 5.78
N ALA A 171 8.20 -48.57 5.77
CA ALA A 171 8.48 -49.80 5.03
C ALA A 171 7.75 -51.00 5.65
N GLU A 172 7.62 -51.04 6.97
CA GLU A 172 6.84 -52.06 7.68
C GLU A 172 5.34 -51.96 7.38
N ALA A 173 4.82 -50.74 7.18
CA ALA A 173 3.46 -50.51 6.72
C ALA A 173 3.25 -50.77 5.22
N GLY A 174 4.30 -51.17 4.47
CA GLY A 174 4.22 -51.40 3.03
C GLY A 174 4.11 -50.13 2.18
N VAL A 175 4.44 -48.95 2.73
CA VAL A 175 4.40 -47.68 2.00
C VAL A 175 5.79 -47.32 1.49
N PRO A 176 5.94 -46.96 0.19
CA PRO A 176 7.22 -46.49 -0.31
C PRO A 176 7.66 -45.18 0.35
N ALA A 177 8.95 -44.87 0.28
CA ALA A 177 9.47 -43.59 0.73
C ALA A 177 8.84 -42.43 -0.05
N PHE A 178 8.50 -41.34 0.65
CA PHE A 178 7.92 -40.15 0.05
C PHE A 178 8.86 -39.53 -0.98
N GLN A 179 8.30 -39.09 -2.11
CA GLN A 179 9.02 -38.30 -3.10
C GLN A 179 8.73 -36.81 -2.84
N PRO A 180 9.77 -35.98 -2.58
CA PRO A 180 9.59 -34.56 -2.33
C PRO A 180 8.83 -33.86 -3.46
N THR A 181 8.00 -32.90 -3.08
CA THR A 181 7.27 -32.00 -3.99
C THR A 181 7.70 -30.56 -3.73
N ASP A 182 7.20 -29.62 -4.53
CA ASP A 182 7.53 -28.20 -4.37
C ASP A 182 7.10 -27.63 -3.01
N THR A 183 6.08 -28.22 -2.37
CA THR A 183 5.51 -27.73 -1.10
C THR A 183 5.78 -28.65 0.08
N VAL A 184 6.04 -29.94 -0.16
CA VAL A 184 6.29 -30.95 0.89
C VAL A 184 7.67 -31.56 0.70
N SER A 185 8.54 -31.38 1.69
CA SER A 185 9.91 -31.91 1.63
C SER A 185 10.00 -33.39 1.99
N ASN A 186 9.22 -33.85 2.96
CA ASN A 186 9.26 -35.25 3.39
C ASN A 186 7.97 -35.65 4.12
N VAL A 187 7.60 -36.92 3.97
CA VAL A 187 6.59 -37.59 4.82
C VAL A 187 7.22 -38.86 5.35
N GLU A 188 7.21 -39.02 6.68
CA GLU A 188 7.79 -40.18 7.36
C GLU A 188 6.81 -40.75 8.37
N VAL A 189 6.90 -42.06 8.61
CA VAL A 189 6.14 -42.76 9.65
C VAL A 189 7.10 -43.18 10.75
N ARG A 190 6.80 -42.83 12.01
CA ARG A 190 7.57 -43.26 13.19
C ARG A 190 6.59 -43.76 14.26
N ASN A 191 6.67 -45.05 14.59
CA ASN A 191 5.80 -45.71 15.59
C ASN A 191 4.31 -45.39 15.37
N GLY A 192 3.83 -45.59 14.15
CA GLY A 192 2.45 -45.31 13.71
C GLY A 192 2.12 -43.83 13.47
N SER A 193 2.88 -42.89 14.02
CA SER A 193 2.64 -41.44 13.81
C SER A 193 3.23 -40.98 12.48
N VAL A 194 2.48 -40.19 11.72
CA VAL A 194 2.90 -39.64 10.43
C VAL A 194 3.41 -38.21 10.63
N TYR A 195 4.64 -37.94 10.25
CA TYR A 195 5.28 -36.63 10.32
C TYR A 195 5.40 -36.07 8.91
N VAL A 196 4.89 -34.85 8.71
CA VAL A 196 5.03 -34.10 7.46
C VAL A 196 5.97 -32.95 7.68
N LYS A 197 6.98 -32.83 6.84
CA LYS A 197 7.88 -31.69 6.81
C LYS A 197 7.61 -30.87 5.55
N MET A 198 7.21 -29.62 5.73
CA MET A 198 6.97 -28.69 4.61
C MET A 198 8.28 -28.32 3.93
N ALA A 199 8.22 -28.00 2.63
CA ALA A 199 9.32 -27.37 1.92
C ALA A 199 9.57 -25.97 2.49
N ASP A 200 10.84 -25.56 2.55
CA ASP A 200 11.24 -24.32 3.22
C ASP A 200 10.61 -23.10 2.51
N SER A 201 9.62 -22.52 3.19
CA SER A 201 8.78 -21.42 2.71
C SER A 201 8.47 -20.45 3.85
N GLY A 202 9.35 -20.39 4.86
CA GLY A 202 9.10 -19.70 6.12
C GLY A 202 8.23 -20.50 7.10
N ILE A 203 8.09 -21.81 6.86
CA ILE A 203 7.42 -22.78 7.73
C ILE A 203 8.50 -23.70 8.29
N THR A 204 8.53 -23.87 9.61
CA THR A 204 9.48 -24.77 10.28
C THR A 204 8.75 -25.78 11.15
N GLY A 205 9.41 -26.89 11.49
CA GLY A 205 8.81 -27.96 12.27
C GLY A 205 8.03 -28.98 11.44
N HIS A 206 7.15 -29.72 12.12
CA HIS A 206 6.42 -30.84 11.52
C HIS A 206 4.92 -30.76 11.82
N ILE A 207 4.11 -31.16 10.84
CA ILE A 207 2.72 -31.55 11.08
C ILE A 207 2.75 -33.00 11.53
N ILE A 208 2.19 -33.29 12.70
CA ILE A 208 2.25 -34.62 13.31
C ILE A 208 0.83 -35.17 13.40
N LEU A 209 0.58 -36.28 12.72
CA LEU A 209 -0.68 -37.01 12.77
C LEU A 209 -0.48 -38.27 13.61
N LYS A 210 -1.07 -38.30 14.79
CA LYS A 210 -1.01 -39.45 15.70
C LYS A 210 -2.23 -40.35 15.52
N PRO A 211 -2.04 -41.68 15.40
CA PRO A 211 -3.14 -42.63 15.45
C PRO A 211 -3.67 -42.72 16.89
N GLN A 212 -4.98 -42.71 17.03
CA GLN A 212 -5.72 -42.92 18.27
C GLN A 212 -6.57 -44.17 18.07
N ALA A 213 -6.18 -45.26 18.72
CA ALA A 213 -6.92 -46.52 18.66
C ALA A 213 -8.31 -46.35 19.30
N THR A 214 -9.33 -46.82 18.60
CA THR A 214 -10.73 -46.85 19.01
C THR A 214 -11.27 -48.25 18.78
N ASP A 215 -12.42 -48.58 19.37
CA ASP A 215 -13.04 -49.91 19.24
C ASP A 215 -13.38 -50.27 17.77
N SER A 216 -13.48 -49.27 16.88
CA SER A 216 -13.78 -49.42 15.45
C SER A 216 -12.60 -49.21 14.51
N GLY A 217 -11.36 -49.07 15.02
CA GLY A 217 -10.16 -48.84 14.21
C GLY A 217 -9.32 -47.65 14.69
N ILE A 218 -8.67 -46.94 13.77
CA ILE A 218 -7.80 -45.79 14.07
C ILE A 218 -8.48 -44.47 13.71
N SER A 219 -8.61 -43.59 14.70
CA SER A 219 -8.89 -42.16 14.48
C SER A 219 -7.58 -41.36 14.48
N TRP A 220 -7.56 -40.17 13.88
CA TRP A 220 -6.32 -39.41 13.71
C TRP A 220 -6.41 -38.04 14.40
N SER A 221 -5.41 -37.72 15.22
CA SER A 221 -5.28 -36.42 15.88
C SER A 221 -4.04 -35.68 15.39
N CYS A 222 -4.13 -34.35 15.22
CA CYS A 222 -3.01 -33.50 14.79
C CYS A 222 -2.64 -32.37 15.77
N THR A 223 -3.17 -32.41 16.99
CA THR A 223 -3.01 -31.34 18.01
C THR A 223 -1.58 -31.20 18.54
N GLU A 224 -0.72 -32.22 18.41
CA GLU A 224 0.67 -32.18 18.88
C GLU A 224 1.67 -31.79 17.77
N SER A 225 1.22 -31.10 16.74
CA SER A 225 2.09 -30.63 15.65
C SER A 225 3.06 -29.55 16.16
N THR A 226 4.32 -29.61 15.71
CA THR A 226 5.39 -28.66 16.08
C THR A 226 5.61 -27.57 15.03
N LEU A 227 4.63 -27.38 14.14
CA LEU A 227 4.74 -26.45 13.03
C LEU A 227 4.68 -25.00 13.51
N GLU A 228 5.68 -24.21 13.12
CA GLU A 228 5.79 -22.79 13.39
C GLU A 228 5.78 -21.99 12.08
N PRO A 229 4.97 -20.92 11.97
CA PRO A 229 4.03 -20.41 12.99
C PRO A 229 2.75 -21.25 13.15
N SER A 230 2.34 -21.53 14.40
CA SER A 230 1.16 -22.35 14.72
C SER A 230 -0.17 -21.81 14.17
N ARG A 231 -0.27 -20.50 13.91
CA ARG A 231 -1.45 -19.87 13.25
C ARG A 231 -1.74 -20.38 11.84
N LEU A 232 -0.73 -20.95 11.18
CA LEU A 232 -0.86 -21.53 9.85
C LEU A 232 -1.56 -22.90 9.88
N LEU A 233 -1.59 -23.57 11.04
CA LEU A 233 -2.29 -24.83 11.19
C LEU A 233 -3.82 -24.63 11.05
N PRO A 234 -4.53 -25.54 10.36
CA PRO A 234 -5.99 -25.60 10.38
C PRO A 234 -6.52 -25.73 11.80
N SER A 235 -7.76 -25.33 12.03
CA SER A 235 -8.40 -25.43 13.35
C SER A 235 -8.46 -26.87 13.90
N SER A 236 -8.50 -27.89 13.04
CA SER A 236 -8.46 -29.29 13.44
C SER A 236 -7.10 -29.74 14.00
N CYS A 237 -6.04 -28.97 13.73
CA CYS A 237 -4.66 -29.28 14.10
C CYS A 237 -4.06 -28.24 15.05
N ARG A 238 -4.89 -27.40 15.66
CA ARG A 238 -4.50 -26.50 16.76
C ARG A 238 -4.91 -27.08 18.10
#